data_AF-A0A117SW75-F1
#
_entry.id   AF-A0A117SW75-F1
#
_cell.length_a   1.000
_cell.length_b   1.000
_cell.length_c   1.000
_cell.angle_alpha   90.00
_cell.angle_beta   90.00
_cell.angle_gamma   90.00
#
_symmetry.space_group_name_H-M   'P 1'
#
loop_
_entity.id
_entity.type
_entity.pdbx_description
1 polymer ?
#
loop_
_entity_poly.entity_id
_entity_poly.type
_entity_poly.pdbx_seq_one_letter_code
_entity_poly.pdbx_strand_id
1 'polypeptide(L)'
;MYRRQYAIGNLQMLVKMYSATQLELVRVFKAVKRGNTYEVPLESLPWATVIDLGQSYKLISNGKPLTLINASLPKIPRGTELVIGFLASDGVIYGSSIGLGKPLFQCRQTPLERPLDLWDAPSSITMPQVQAVVSDREYSDPISISVPINCVNPDLETSKLVVYSWLVSILDKAFIDLTNSDLVYQ
;
A
#
# COMPACT_ATOMS: atom_id res chain seq x y z
N MET A 1 -0.20 -6.40 -25.68
CA MET A 1 -0.21 -6.57 -24.21
C MET A 1 -0.14 -5.17 -23.60
N TYR A 2 -1.10 -4.77 -22.76
CA TYR A 2 -1.12 -3.42 -22.17
C TYR A 2 -0.11 -3.34 -21.02
N ARG A 3 0.72 -2.30 -21.01
CA ARG A 3 1.72 -2.05 -19.97
C ARG A 3 1.01 -1.65 -18.67
N ARG A 4 1.14 -2.45 -17.61
CA ARG A 4 0.52 -2.22 -16.29
C ARG A 4 1.58 -1.78 -15.29
N GLN A 5 2.09 -0.57 -15.44
CA GLN A 5 3.09 0.01 -14.54
C GLN A 5 2.47 1.14 -13.73
N TYR A 6 2.73 1.12 -12.43
CA TYR A 6 2.18 2.09 -11.48
C TYR A 6 3.32 2.69 -10.67
N ALA A 7 3.39 4.02 -10.62
CA ALA A 7 4.33 4.71 -9.75
C ALA A 7 4.07 4.34 -8.29
N ILE A 8 5.12 4.24 -7.49
CA ILE A 8 5.02 4.06 -6.04
C ILE A 8 4.82 5.45 -5.44
N GLY A 9 3.57 5.76 -5.10
CA GLY A 9 3.07 7.10 -4.76
C GLY A 9 3.34 8.17 -5.82
N ASN A 10 3.17 9.44 -5.44
CA ASN A 10 3.13 10.61 -6.30
C ASN A 10 3.68 11.86 -5.59
N LEU A 11 4.86 12.29 -6.00
CA LEU A 11 5.57 13.45 -5.42
C LEU A 11 4.85 14.76 -5.73
N GLN A 12 4.28 14.90 -6.93
CA GLN A 12 3.54 16.11 -7.30
C GLN A 12 2.29 16.29 -6.42
N MET A 13 1.60 15.20 -6.13
CA MET A 13 0.44 15.16 -5.25
C MET A 13 0.84 15.51 -3.81
N LEU A 14 2.02 15.07 -3.36
CA LEU A 14 2.58 15.44 -2.06
C LEU A 14 2.82 16.95 -1.97
N VAL A 15 3.52 17.53 -2.93
CA VAL A 15 3.77 18.99 -2.98
C VAL A 15 2.46 19.77 -2.97
N LYS A 16 1.47 19.32 -3.76
CA LYS A 16 0.14 19.93 -3.79
C LYS A 16 -0.60 19.83 -2.45
N MET A 17 -0.44 18.71 -1.74
CA MET A 17 -1.07 18.50 -0.43
C MET A 17 -0.56 19.51 0.60
N TYR A 18 0.75 19.82 0.57
CA TYR A 18 1.37 20.78 1.47
C TYR A 18 0.83 22.20 1.31
N SER A 19 0.55 22.59 0.07
CA SER A 19 0.00 23.92 -0.24
C SER A 19 -1.53 23.93 -0.36
N ALA A 20 -2.22 22.83 -0.03
CA ALA A 20 -3.64 22.70 -0.27
C ALA A 20 -4.46 23.61 0.65
N THR A 21 -5.38 24.37 0.05
CA THR A 21 -6.45 25.04 0.79
C THR A 21 -7.42 24.02 1.40
N GLN A 22 -8.22 24.44 2.38
CA GLN A 22 -9.27 23.57 2.97
C GLN A 22 -10.22 23.01 1.89
N LEU A 23 -10.54 23.82 0.88
CA LEU A 23 -11.39 23.40 -0.22
C LEU A 23 -10.73 22.32 -1.08
N GLU A 24 -9.42 22.43 -1.32
CA GLU A 24 -8.66 21.44 -2.08
C GLU A 24 -8.46 20.14 -1.29
N LEU A 25 -8.25 20.20 0.02
CA LEU A 25 -8.22 19.02 0.87
C LEU A 25 -9.51 18.20 0.71
N VAL A 26 -10.68 18.84 0.73
CA VAL A 26 -11.96 18.14 0.55
C VAL A 26 -12.18 17.70 -0.89
N ARG A 27 -11.92 18.55 -1.89
CA ARG A 27 -12.29 18.25 -3.29
C ARG A 27 -11.31 17.34 -4.00
N VAL A 28 -10.02 17.61 -3.84
CA VAL A 28 -8.92 16.91 -4.52
C VAL A 28 -8.51 15.69 -3.72
N PHE A 29 -8.26 15.85 -2.43
CA PHE A 29 -7.76 14.78 -1.56
C PHE A 29 -8.86 14.00 -0.84
N LYS A 30 -10.13 14.31 -1.11
CA LYS A 30 -11.30 13.65 -0.49
C LYS A 30 -11.23 13.62 1.04
N ALA A 31 -10.55 14.61 1.63
CA ALA A 31 -10.33 14.65 3.06
C ALA A 31 -11.64 14.93 3.80
N VAL A 32 -11.81 14.28 4.95
CA VAL A 32 -12.96 14.46 5.84
C VAL A 32 -12.53 15.31 7.02
N LYS A 33 -13.25 16.39 7.31
CA LYS A 33 -12.97 17.23 8.48
C LYS A 33 -13.28 16.45 9.76
N ARG A 34 -12.29 16.37 10.66
CA ARG A 34 -12.39 15.74 11.99
C ARG A 34 -11.91 16.73 13.05
N GLY A 35 -12.85 17.43 13.68
CA GLY A 35 -12.51 18.51 14.62
C GLY A 35 -11.74 19.64 13.91
N ASN A 36 -10.48 19.84 14.33
CA ASN A 36 -9.58 20.85 13.76
C ASN A 36 -8.66 20.32 12.66
N THR A 37 -8.74 19.03 12.32
CA THR A 37 -7.91 18.40 11.28
C THR A 37 -8.74 17.91 10.11
N TYR A 38 -8.04 17.53 9.05
CA TYR A 38 -8.56 16.91 7.83
C TYR A 38 -7.92 15.53 7.69
N GLU A 39 -8.74 14.50 7.79
CA GLU A 39 -8.33 13.11 7.61
C GLU A 39 -8.36 12.76 6.12
N VAL A 40 -7.20 12.46 5.55
CA VAL A 40 -7.06 12.11 4.12
C VAL A 40 -7.14 10.60 3.93
N PRO A 41 -8.10 10.06 3.16
CA PRO A 41 -8.23 8.62 2.95
C PRO A 41 -7.02 8.02 2.24
N LEU A 42 -6.78 6.72 2.45
CA LEU A 42 -5.64 5.97 1.91
C LEU A 42 -5.47 6.17 0.39
N GLU A 43 -6.58 6.16 -0.36
CA GLU A 43 -6.60 6.32 -1.82
C GLU A 43 -6.09 7.67 -2.31
N SER A 44 -6.07 8.68 -1.44
CA SER A 44 -5.62 10.03 -1.76
C SER A 44 -4.27 10.37 -1.12
N LEU A 45 -3.62 9.41 -0.45
CA LEU A 45 -2.31 9.61 0.15
C LEU A 45 -1.22 9.62 -0.91
N PRO A 46 -0.33 10.62 -0.94
CA PRO A 46 0.73 10.72 -1.92
C PRO A 46 1.78 9.62 -1.86
N TRP A 47 1.92 8.89 -0.75
CA TRP A 47 2.90 7.80 -0.58
C TRP A 47 2.24 6.42 -0.62
N ALA A 48 0.98 6.34 -1.02
CA ALA A 48 0.28 5.10 -1.30
C ALA A 48 -0.19 5.09 -2.76
N THR A 49 -0.07 3.95 -3.41
CA THR A 49 -0.67 3.68 -4.71
C THR A 49 -1.72 2.62 -4.53
N VAL A 50 -2.97 2.98 -4.85
CA VAL A 50 -4.10 2.05 -4.82
C VAL A 50 -4.45 1.66 -6.25
N ILE A 51 -4.38 0.37 -6.52
CA ILE A 51 -4.60 -0.23 -7.84
C ILE A 51 -5.90 -1.01 -7.78
N ASP A 52 -6.86 -0.63 -8.62
CA ASP A 52 -8.12 -1.36 -8.80
C ASP A 52 -7.85 -2.68 -9.53
N LEU A 53 -8.37 -3.78 -8.96
CA LEU A 53 -8.25 -5.13 -9.53
C LEU A 53 -9.35 -5.42 -10.57
N GLY A 54 -10.36 -4.54 -10.69
CA GLY A 54 -11.47 -4.63 -11.64
C GLY A 54 -12.62 -5.54 -11.19
N GLN A 55 -12.44 -6.30 -10.11
CA GLN A 55 -13.47 -7.14 -9.49
C GLN A 55 -13.14 -7.45 -8.02
N SER A 56 -14.11 -8.00 -7.28
CA SER A 56 -13.91 -8.46 -5.91
C SER A 56 -13.30 -9.87 -5.89
N TYR A 57 -12.38 -10.09 -4.96
CA TYR A 57 -11.72 -11.37 -4.69
C TYR A 57 -11.85 -11.67 -3.20
N LYS A 58 -12.09 -12.93 -2.83
CA LYS A 58 -11.87 -13.37 -1.45
C LYS A 58 -10.39 -13.35 -1.14
N LEU A 59 -10.01 -12.99 0.09
CA LEU A 59 -8.63 -13.11 0.55
C LEU A 59 -8.21 -14.57 0.75
N ILE A 60 -9.15 -15.45 1.09
CA ILE A 60 -8.96 -16.89 1.14
C ILE A 60 -10.06 -17.58 0.32
N SER A 61 -9.68 -18.50 -0.56
CA SER A 61 -10.61 -19.35 -1.29
C SER A 61 -10.19 -20.81 -1.17
N ASN A 62 -11.09 -21.68 -0.71
CA ASN A 62 -10.84 -23.11 -0.50
C ASN A 62 -9.56 -23.38 0.33
N GLY A 63 -9.34 -22.58 1.38
CA GLY A 63 -8.16 -22.70 2.27
C GLY A 63 -6.85 -22.21 1.66
N LYS A 64 -6.87 -21.57 0.48
CA LYS A 64 -5.69 -21.00 -0.17
C LYS A 64 -5.74 -19.47 -0.15
N PRO A 65 -4.64 -18.80 0.22
CA PRO A 65 -4.59 -17.35 0.24
C PRO A 65 -4.51 -16.78 -1.19
N LEU A 66 -5.10 -15.60 -1.37
CA LEU A 66 -4.92 -14.81 -2.57
C LEU A 66 -3.45 -14.36 -2.65
N THR A 67 -2.86 -14.62 -3.82
CA THR A 67 -1.46 -14.33 -4.08
C THR A 67 -1.32 -13.62 -5.43
N LEU A 68 -0.63 -12.48 -5.42
CA LEU A 68 -0.11 -11.83 -6.60
C LEU A 68 1.24 -12.45 -6.94
N ILE A 69 1.35 -13.08 -8.09
CA ILE A 69 2.60 -13.68 -8.58
C ILE A 69 3.19 -12.87 -9.72
N ASN A 70 4.49 -13.02 -9.95
CA ASN A 70 5.21 -12.44 -11.10
C ASN A 70 5.10 -10.91 -11.22
N ALA A 71 4.87 -10.22 -10.10
CA ALA A 71 5.04 -8.77 -10.06
C ALA A 71 6.53 -8.44 -10.08
N SER A 72 6.90 -7.34 -10.71
CA SER A 72 8.26 -6.80 -10.63
C SER A 72 8.25 -5.49 -9.86
N LEU A 73 9.27 -5.32 -9.04
CA LEU A 73 9.46 -4.13 -8.21
C LEU A 73 10.81 -3.51 -8.54
N PRO A 74 10.96 -2.20 -8.34
CA PRO A 74 12.26 -1.59 -8.46
C PRO A 74 13.11 -2.03 -7.27
N LYS A 75 14.41 -2.15 -7.48
CA LYS A 75 15.33 -2.42 -6.37
C LYS A 75 15.26 -1.27 -5.37
N ILE A 76 14.86 -1.59 -4.15
CA ILE A 76 14.69 -0.63 -3.07
C ILE A 76 16.03 -0.52 -2.30
N PRO A 77 16.44 0.68 -1.84
CA PRO A 77 17.61 0.81 -0.97
C PRO A 77 17.54 -0.09 0.27
N ARG A 78 18.69 -0.60 0.72
CA ARG A 78 18.75 -1.39 1.97
C ARG A 78 18.25 -0.55 3.15
N GLY A 79 17.46 -1.16 4.03
CA GLY A 79 16.88 -0.50 5.19
C GLY A 79 15.60 0.31 4.89
N THR A 80 15.07 0.20 3.66
CA THR A 80 13.75 0.72 3.31
C THR A 80 12.74 -0.42 3.31
N GLU A 81 11.54 -0.14 3.79
CA GLU A 81 10.41 -1.07 3.69
C GLU A 81 9.36 -0.56 2.72
N LEU A 82 8.81 -1.47 1.92
CA LEU A 82 7.57 -1.29 1.18
C LEU A 82 6.54 -2.29 1.68
N VAL A 83 5.31 -1.85 1.85
CA VAL A 83 4.19 -2.76 2.12
C VAL A 83 3.39 -2.89 0.85
N ILE A 84 3.19 -4.13 0.43
CA ILE A 84 2.36 -4.47 -0.71
C ILE A 84 1.35 -5.48 -0.22
N GLY A 85 0.08 -5.23 -0.49
CA GLY A 85 -0.97 -6.11 -0.03
C GLY A 85 -2.34 -5.71 -0.53
N PHE A 86 -3.31 -6.54 -0.18
CA PHE A 86 -4.70 -6.37 -0.56
C PHE A 86 -5.42 -5.54 0.50
N LEU A 87 -6.07 -4.45 0.10
CA LEU A 87 -6.94 -3.70 1.00
C LEU A 87 -8.24 -4.47 1.16
N ALA A 88 -8.44 -5.02 2.35
CA ALA A 88 -9.58 -5.84 2.69
C ALA A 88 -10.83 -5.01 2.98
N SER A 89 -11.98 -5.68 3.00
CA SER A 89 -13.29 -5.09 3.29
C SER A 89 -13.41 -4.53 4.71
N ASP A 90 -12.53 -4.92 5.64
CA ASP A 90 -12.44 -4.36 6.99
C ASP A 90 -11.52 -3.12 7.09
N GLY A 91 -10.91 -2.70 5.98
CA GLY A 91 -10.01 -1.55 5.92
C GLY A 91 -8.55 -1.85 6.28
N VAL A 92 -8.18 -3.10 6.49
CA VAL A 92 -6.80 -3.54 6.78
C VAL A 92 -6.11 -4.01 5.51
N ILE A 93 -4.80 -3.77 5.39
CA ILE A 93 -3.99 -4.27 4.27
C ILE A 93 -3.35 -5.61 4.64
N TYR A 94 -3.60 -6.65 3.85
CA TYR A 94 -3.02 -7.97 4.06
C TYR A 94 -2.02 -8.32 2.96
N GLY A 95 -0.76 -8.61 3.32
CA GLY A 95 0.25 -8.94 2.31
C GLY A 95 1.66 -9.11 2.86
N SER A 96 2.61 -8.38 2.29
CA SER A 96 4.03 -8.49 2.64
C SER A 96 4.69 -7.13 2.86
N SER A 97 5.63 -7.10 3.81
CA SER A 97 6.63 -6.03 3.92
C SER A 97 7.90 -6.49 3.24
N ILE A 98 8.45 -5.67 2.35
CA ILE A 98 9.57 -6.00 1.47
C ILE A 98 10.71 -5.03 1.78
N GLY A 99 11.91 -5.57 1.99
CA GLY A 99 13.13 -4.76 2.12
C GLY A 99 13.83 -4.89 3.47
N LEU A 100 13.22 -5.60 4.42
CA LEU A 100 13.95 -6.20 5.53
C LEU A 100 14.87 -7.32 5.02
N GLY A 101 15.91 -7.62 5.80
CA GLY A 101 16.74 -8.81 5.60
C GLY A 101 15.93 -10.09 5.82
N LYS A 102 16.57 -11.14 6.35
CA LYS A 102 15.91 -12.45 6.55
C LYS A 102 14.51 -12.30 7.16
N PRO A 103 13.48 -12.97 6.60
CA PRO A 103 12.11 -12.86 7.11
C PRO A 103 12.06 -13.26 8.58
N LEU A 104 11.64 -12.34 9.44
CA LEU A 104 11.63 -12.55 10.89
C LEU A 104 10.24 -12.97 11.39
N PHE A 105 9.18 -12.46 10.77
CA PHE A 105 7.81 -12.71 11.21
C PHE A 105 6.89 -13.15 10.06
N GLN A 106 6.06 -14.16 10.33
CA GLN A 106 5.03 -14.62 9.40
C GLN A 106 3.78 -13.72 9.44
N CYS A 107 3.54 -13.06 10.57
CA CYS A 107 2.48 -12.08 10.73
C CYS A 107 2.96 -10.95 11.64
N ARG A 108 3.04 -9.76 11.09
CA ARG A 108 3.36 -8.53 11.79
C ARG A 108 2.25 -7.55 11.57
N GLN A 109 1.67 -7.04 12.66
CA GLN A 109 0.78 -5.89 12.60
C GLN A 109 1.63 -4.63 12.60
N THR A 110 1.49 -3.81 11.57
CA THR A 110 2.20 -2.54 11.40
C THR A 110 1.17 -1.43 11.20
N PRO A 111 1.12 -0.41 12.07
CA PRO A 111 0.36 0.79 11.76
C PRO A 111 1.00 1.50 10.55
N LEU A 112 0.18 1.94 9.60
CA LEU A 112 0.64 2.76 8.49
C LEU A 112 0.71 4.22 8.95
N GLU A 113 1.94 4.72 9.04
CA GLU A 113 2.25 6.07 9.45
C GLU A 113 2.91 6.84 8.32
N ARG A 114 2.89 8.18 8.41
CA ARG A 114 3.56 9.06 7.45
C ARG A 114 5.00 8.59 7.17
N PRO A 115 5.50 8.75 5.93
CA PRO A 115 6.88 8.40 5.59
C PRO A 115 7.91 9.01 6.55
N LEU A 116 8.98 8.26 6.84
CA LEU A 116 10.00 8.64 7.82
C LEU A 116 10.79 9.89 7.42
N ASP A 117 10.93 10.12 6.12
CA ASP A 117 11.59 11.29 5.52
C ASP A 117 10.60 12.44 5.26
N LEU A 118 9.37 12.36 5.78
CA LEU A 118 8.38 13.45 5.75
C LEU A 118 8.33 14.21 7.08
N TRP A 119 9.28 15.12 7.28
CA TRP A 119 9.52 15.78 8.57
C TRP A 119 8.45 16.85 8.91
N ASP A 120 7.85 17.50 7.91
CA ASP A 120 7.02 18.71 8.11
C ASP A 120 5.58 18.58 7.59
N ALA A 121 4.90 17.45 7.77
CA ALA A 121 3.50 17.37 7.31
C ALA A 121 2.62 18.43 8.03
N PRO A 122 1.75 19.16 7.30
CA PRO A 122 0.93 20.23 7.89
C PRO A 122 0.16 19.74 9.12
N SER A 123 0.17 20.51 10.20
CA SER A 123 -0.46 20.14 11.48
C SER A 123 -1.97 19.92 11.39
N SER A 124 -2.60 20.39 10.31
CA SER A 124 -4.02 20.23 10.02
C SER A 124 -4.36 18.95 9.25
N ILE A 125 -3.38 18.15 8.81
CA ILE A 125 -3.61 16.93 8.03
C ILE A 125 -3.32 15.70 8.89
N THR A 126 -4.31 14.83 8.99
CA THR A 126 -4.19 13.53 9.65
C THR A 126 -4.46 12.41 8.65
N MET A 127 -4.03 11.21 9.00
CA MET A 127 -4.32 10.00 8.22
C MET A 127 -5.28 9.11 9.00
N PRO A 128 -6.12 8.33 8.29
CA PRO A 128 -6.81 7.22 8.92
C PRO A 128 -5.77 6.27 9.53
N GLN A 129 -6.10 5.71 10.69
CA GLN A 129 -5.29 4.66 11.31
C GLN A 129 -5.45 3.35 10.53
N VAL A 130 -4.83 3.29 9.36
CA VAL A 130 -4.80 2.08 8.54
C VAL A 130 -3.75 1.15 9.12
N GLN A 131 -4.10 -0.12 9.25
CA GLN A 131 -3.18 -1.16 9.68
C GLN A 131 -2.83 -2.06 8.52
N ALA A 132 -1.62 -2.60 8.56
CA ALA A 132 -1.18 -3.66 7.67
C ALA A 132 -0.84 -4.92 8.49
N VAL A 133 -1.34 -6.06 8.06
CA VAL A 133 -0.95 -7.39 8.56
C VAL A 133 -0.10 -8.03 7.49
N VAL A 134 1.19 -8.15 7.75
CA VAL A 134 2.18 -8.50 6.74
C VAL A 134 3.07 -9.66 7.15
N SER A 135 3.53 -10.40 6.14
CA SER A 135 4.69 -11.29 6.24
C SER A 135 5.95 -10.53 5.80
N ASP A 136 7.04 -10.64 6.56
CA ASP A 136 8.31 -10.06 6.12
C ASP A 136 8.86 -10.87 4.94
N ARG A 137 9.40 -10.20 3.93
CA ARG A 137 10.06 -10.83 2.78
C ARG A 137 11.34 -10.10 2.41
N GLU A 138 12.37 -10.88 2.10
CA GLU A 138 13.52 -10.38 1.36
C GLU A 138 13.08 -9.99 -0.06
N TYR A 139 13.73 -8.96 -0.60
CA TYR A 139 13.50 -8.55 -1.98
C TYR A 139 13.93 -9.67 -2.96
N SER A 140 13.03 -10.04 -3.87
CA SER A 140 13.31 -10.85 -5.05
C SER A 140 12.62 -10.27 -6.27
N ASP A 141 13.11 -10.61 -7.47
CA ASP A 141 12.47 -10.24 -8.74
C ASP A 141 12.47 -11.46 -9.67
N PRO A 142 11.30 -11.97 -10.11
CA PRO A 142 9.97 -11.49 -9.73
C PRO A 142 9.65 -11.70 -8.24
N ILE A 143 8.67 -10.94 -7.75
CA ILE A 143 8.13 -11.08 -6.40
C ILE A 143 6.75 -11.76 -6.42
N SER A 144 6.46 -12.49 -5.35
CA SER A 144 5.12 -12.98 -5.03
C SER A 144 4.64 -12.42 -3.69
N ILE A 145 3.46 -11.81 -3.69
CA ILE A 145 2.82 -11.19 -2.52
C ILE A 145 1.60 -12.01 -2.17
N SER A 146 1.59 -12.61 -0.99
CA SER A 146 0.51 -13.49 -0.54
C SER A 146 -0.10 -12.95 0.74
N VAL A 147 -1.41 -13.13 0.89
CA VAL A 147 -2.11 -12.89 2.15
C VAL A 147 -1.53 -13.81 3.24
N PRO A 148 -1.15 -13.29 4.42
CA PRO A 148 -0.68 -14.12 5.53
C PRO A 148 -1.86 -14.93 6.12
N ILE A 149 -2.05 -16.15 5.60
CA ILE A 149 -3.23 -17.00 5.85
C ILE A 149 -3.54 -17.21 7.35
N ASN A 150 -2.53 -17.27 8.20
CA ASN A 150 -2.70 -17.55 9.63
C ASN A 150 -3.27 -16.36 10.42
N CYS A 151 -3.40 -15.19 9.81
CA CYS A 151 -3.69 -13.93 10.49
C CYS A 151 -4.78 -13.10 9.82
N VAL A 152 -5.48 -13.69 8.85
CA VAL A 152 -6.57 -13.06 8.11
C VAL A 152 -7.88 -13.79 8.41
N ASN A 153 -8.98 -13.06 8.43
CA ASN A 153 -10.31 -13.65 8.46
C ASN A 153 -10.66 -14.17 7.05
N PRO A 154 -11.05 -15.45 6.87
CA PRO A 154 -11.33 -16.04 5.56
C PRO A 154 -12.52 -15.41 4.81
N ASP A 155 -13.42 -14.72 5.51
CA ASP A 155 -14.60 -14.09 4.91
C ASP A 155 -14.31 -12.72 4.30
N LEU A 156 -13.09 -12.20 4.47
CA LEU A 156 -12.70 -10.90 3.93
C LEU A 156 -12.53 -10.95 2.41
N GLU A 157 -12.94 -9.86 1.78
CA GLU A 157 -12.79 -9.64 0.34
C GLU A 157 -11.94 -8.41 0.05
N THR A 158 -11.44 -8.31 -1.17
CA THR A 158 -10.68 -7.18 -1.67
C THR A 158 -11.00 -6.91 -3.14
N SER A 159 -10.98 -5.65 -3.53
CA SER A 159 -10.98 -5.22 -4.93
C SER A 159 -9.77 -4.36 -5.27
N LYS A 160 -8.82 -4.22 -4.33
CA LYS A 160 -7.76 -3.23 -4.38
C LYS A 160 -6.43 -3.82 -3.93
N LEU A 161 -5.40 -3.60 -4.72
CA LEU A 161 -4.01 -3.79 -4.30
C LEU A 161 -3.45 -2.44 -3.86
N VAL A 162 -2.71 -2.42 -2.76
CA VAL A 162 -2.05 -1.24 -2.21
C VAL A 162 -0.55 -1.45 -2.25
N VAL A 163 0.17 -0.45 -2.72
CA VAL A 163 1.61 -0.31 -2.55
C VAL A 163 1.85 0.91 -1.70
N TYR A 164 2.42 0.73 -0.52
CA TYR A 164 2.69 1.77 0.45
C TYR A 164 4.19 1.93 0.66
N SER A 165 4.64 3.19 0.64
CA SER A 165 6.05 3.54 0.87
C SER A 165 6.25 4.29 2.17
N TRP A 166 7.29 3.90 2.93
CA TRP A 166 7.79 4.66 4.08
C TRP A 166 8.79 5.75 3.69
N LEU A 167 9.12 5.89 2.40
CA LEU A 167 10.02 6.91 1.88
C LEU A 167 9.39 7.76 0.78
N VAL A 168 9.46 9.07 0.96
CA VAL A 168 9.12 10.11 -0.04
C VAL A 168 10.16 10.13 -1.15
N SER A 169 11.43 9.83 -0.85
CA SER A 169 12.54 9.92 -1.81
C SER A 169 12.38 9.04 -3.06
N ILE A 170 11.57 7.97 -2.98
CA ILE A 170 11.30 7.03 -4.09
C ILE A 170 10.04 7.38 -4.89
N LEU A 171 9.22 8.34 -4.44
CA LEU A 171 7.97 8.66 -5.11
C LEU A 171 8.20 9.14 -6.55
N ASP A 172 7.35 8.70 -7.47
CA ASP A 172 7.46 8.90 -8.94
C ASP A 172 8.77 8.40 -9.60
N LYS A 173 9.73 7.85 -8.84
CA LYS A 173 11.01 7.30 -9.35
C LYS A 173 11.02 5.77 -9.39
N ALA A 174 10.12 5.15 -8.63
CA ALA A 174 9.98 3.73 -8.46
C ALA A 174 8.60 3.29 -8.99
N PHE A 175 8.54 2.15 -9.69
CA PHE A 175 7.32 1.63 -10.30
C PHE A 175 7.15 0.15 -9.98
N ILE A 176 5.95 -0.25 -9.59
CA ILE A 176 5.54 -1.65 -9.62
C ILE A 176 5.08 -2.01 -11.04
N ASP A 177 5.58 -3.10 -11.60
CA ASP A 177 5.16 -3.63 -12.90
C ASP A 177 4.33 -4.90 -12.70
N LEU A 178 3.08 -4.82 -13.15
CA LEU A 178 2.07 -5.87 -13.10
C LEU A 178 1.74 -6.43 -14.50
N THR A 179 2.58 -6.15 -15.51
CA THR A 179 2.32 -6.54 -16.91
C THR A 179 2.29 -8.06 -17.07
N ASN A 180 3.18 -8.77 -16.36
CA ASN A 180 3.26 -10.24 -16.38
C ASN A 180 2.75 -10.89 -15.08
N SER A 181 2.07 -10.10 -14.24
CA SER A 181 1.59 -10.58 -12.94
C SER A 181 0.19 -11.18 -13.04
N ASP A 182 -0.06 -12.21 -12.24
CA ASP A 182 -1.37 -12.84 -12.12
C ASP A 182 -1.83 -12.91 -10.67
N LEU A 183 -3.15 -12.95 -10.48
CA LEU A 183 -3.77 -13.23 -9.19
C LEU A 183 -4.21 -14.69 -9.15
N VAL A 184 -3.70 -15.43 -8.17
CA VAL A 184 -3.95 -16.87 -7.99
C VAL A 184 -4.26 -17.19 -6.53
N TYR A 185 -4.91 -18.31 -6.29
CA TYR A 185 -5.11 -18.86 -4.94
C TYR A 185 -4.13 -20.02 -4.71
N GLN A 186 -3.09 -19.80 -3.89
CA GLN A 186 -2.03 -20.79 -3.62
C GLN A 186 -1.45 -20.67 -2.21
#